data_AF-K6ZCX8-F1
#
_entry.id   AF-K6ZCX8-F1
#
_cell.length_a   1.000
_cell.length_b   1.000
_cell.length_c   1.000
_cell.angle_alpha   90.00
_cell.angle_beta   90.00
_cell.angle_gamma   90.00
#
_symmetry.space_group_name_H-M   'P 1'
#
loop_
_entity.id
_entity.type
_entity.pdbx_description
1 polymer ?
#
loop_
_entity_poly.entity_id
_entity_poly.type
_entity_poly.pdbx_seq_one_letter_code
_entity_poly.pdbx_strand_id
1 'polypeptide(L)' 'MLNLLGGLIAYCLKNDKPSLDLTAQEFELLNGTNLMLA' A
#
# COMPACT_ATOMS: atom_id res chain seq x y z
N MET A 1 10.95 8.75 2.47
CA MET A 1 10.04 7.74 3.06
C MET A 1 8.64 8.28 3.42
N LEU A 2 8.34 9.58 3.27
CA LEU A 2 6.99 10.15 3.49
C LEU A 2 5.99 9.87 2.35
N ASN A 3 6.48 9.53 1.15
CA ASN A 3 5.64 9.42 -0.04
C ASN A 3 4.88 8.08 -0.17
N LEU A 4 5.44 6.98 0.33
CA LEU A 4 4.80 5.66 0.20
C LEU A 4 3.60 5.52 1.13
N LEU A 5 3.77 5.91 2.40
CA LEU A 5 2.71 5.86 3.41
C LEU A 5 1.57 6.83 3.07
N GLY A 6 1.89 8.03 2.59
CA GLY A 6 0.90 8.97 2.09
C GLY A 6 0.15 8.45 0.86
N GLY A 7 0.85 7.80 -0.08
CA GLY A 7 0.25 7.15 -1.24
C GLY A 7 -0.68 5.99 -0.87
N LEU A 8 -0.29 5.17 0.10
CA LEU A 8 -1.08 4.07 0.64
C LEU A 8 -2.34 4.55 1.37
N ILE A 9 -2.25 5.61 2.17
CA ILE A 9 -3.41 6.20 2.84
C ILE A 9 -4.38 6.77 1.79
N ALA A 10 -3.89 7.51 0.80
CA ALA A 10 -4.71 8.03 -0.29
C ALA A 10 -5.36 6.90 -1.12
N TYR A 11 -4.64 5.79 -1.33
CA TYR A 11 -5.17 4.60 -1.97
C TYR A 11 -6.28 3.93 -1.16
N CYS A 12 -6.13 3.82 0.16
CA CYS A 12 -7.15 3.26 1.05
C CYS A 12 -8.44 4.08 1.07
N LEU A 13 -8.33 5.40 0.94
CA LEU A 13 -9.46 6.34 0.91
C LEU A 13 -10.14 6.45 -0.47
N LYS A 14 -9.55 5.87 -1.52
CA LYS A 14 -10.13 5.91 -2.86
C LYS A 14 -11.19 4.81 -3.03
N ASN A 15 -12.39 5.21 -3.47
CA ASN A 15 -13.51 4.28 -3.68
C ASN A 15 -13.25 3.29 -4.84
N ASP A 16 -12.62 3.78 -5.91
CA ASP A 16 -12.23 2.96 -7.06
C ASP A 16 -10.75 2.65 -6.95
N LYS A 17 -10.42 1.47 -6.41
CA LYS A 17 -9.04 1.05 -6.14
C LYS A 17 -8.39 0.58 -7.45
N PRO A 18 -7.43 1.34 -8.01
CA PRO A 18 -6.65 0.83 -9.13
C PRO A 18 -5.83 -0.39 -8.69
N SER A 19 -5.49 -1.29 -9.60
CA SER A 19 -4.56 -2.38 -9.29
C SER A 19 -3.25 -1.79 -8.78
N LEU A 20 -2.85 -2.17 -7.57
CA LEU A 20 -1.60 -1.72 -6.98
C LEU A 20 -0.48 -2.62 -7.52
N ASP A 21 0.26 -2.11 -8.50
CA ASP A 21 1.41 -2.82 -9.06
C ASP A 21 2.60 -2.63 -8.14
N LEU A 22 2.68 -3.50 -7.13
CA LEU A 22 3.71 -3.46 -6.10
C LEU A 22 4.91 -4.30 -6.52
N THR A 23 6.09 -3.74 -6.34
CA THR A 23 7.32 -4.54 -6.43
C THR A 23 7.44 -5.49 -5.23
N ALA A 24 8.22 -6.56 -5.37
CA ALA A 24 8.39 -7.56 -4.30
C ALA A 24 8.85 -6.95 -2.96
N GLN A 25 9.70 -5.92 -3.00
CA GLN A 25 10.14 -5.19 -1.80
C GLN A 25 9.01 -4.40 -1.12
N GLU A 26 8.15 -3.75 -1.90
CA GLU A 26 7.01 -3.00 -1.34
C GLU A 26 5.98 -3.96 -0.75
N PHE A 27 5.81 -5.13 -1.36
CA PHE A 27 4.96 -6.20 -0.83
C PHE A 27 5.47 -6.75 0.51
N GLU A 28 6.77 -7.02 0.65
CA GLU A 28 7.36 -7.44 1.93
C GLU A 28 7.22 -6.37 3.02
N LEU A 29 7.38 -5.09 2.65
CA LEU A 29 7.18 -3.96 3.56
C LEU A 29 5.73 -3.87 4.06
N LEU A 30 4.75 -4.07 3.17
CA LEU A 30 3.32 -4.11 3.50
C LEU A 30 2.96 -5.31 4.40
N ASN A 31 3.54 -6.47 4.12
CA ASN A 31 3.37 -7.67 4.94
C ASN A 31 3.97 -7.49 6.35
N GLY A 32 5.14 -6.85 6.45
CA GLY A 32 5.79 -6.55 7.73
C GLY A 32 5.11 -5.46 8.56
N THR A 33 4.23 -4.65 7.95
CA THR A 33 3.54 -3.53 8.62
C THR A 33 2.10 -3.83 9.05
N ASN A 34 1.63 -5.10 8.93
CA ASN A 34 0.24 -5.50 9.21
C ASN A 34 -0.82 -4.67 8.45
N LEU A 35 -0.42 -3.98 7.37
CA LEU A 35 -1.32 -3.19 6.52
C LEU A 35 -2.01 -4.05 5.45
N MET A 36 -1.60 -5.30 5.30
CA MET A 36 -2.30 -6.29 4.49
C MET A 36 -3.51 -6.82 5.28
N LEU A 37 -4.68 -6.25 5.01
CA LEU A 37 -5.96 -6.84 5.43
C LEU A 37 -6.16 -8.15 4.68
N ALA A 38 -6.44 -9.22 5.43
CA ALA A 38 -6.81 -10.55 4.95
C ALA A 38 -8.04 -10.52 4.02
#